data_AF-A0AAE2XX96-F1
#
_entry.id   AF-A0AAE2XX96-F1
#
_cell.length_a   1.000
_cell.length_b   1.000
_cell.length_c   1.000
_cell.angle_alpha   90.00
_cell.angle_beta   90.00
_cell.angle_gamma   90.00
#
_symmetry.space_group_name_H-M   'P 1'
#
loop_
_entity.id
_entity.type
_entity.pdbx_description
1 polymer ?
#
loop_
_entity_poly.entity_id
_entity_poly.type
_entity_poly.pdbx_seq_one_letter_code
_entity_poly.pdbx_strand_id
1 'polypeptide(L)'
;MVYMSIWELIIDIIILIIVFGFVFAVIGAGEVLRKKKNLDPSFTRKMIHFFAGDAILFCPFFINPQIIPIIPLVMGILIFFSSPKSPIKSMKSMFEVMARAEDYAAGHIYGPLYYIISIGILVTAFAYFAGGSYWPLFTIAAIGLFAMYYGDGLATIVGQKWGKHKYTIRGCTRSIQGSLTVFIMTFLSAFLVVFYFNLFGFWPNMPPNQWLAIWLIYNLSPTIATYLALSIFLTTPPVIPMLTIILISGIVGGIVAALIEGCSGRELDNIYVPLAVTAVILLLVFLMLPSYFAVLSYNLGGLIPF
;
A
#
# COMPACT_ATOMS: atom_id res chain seq x y z
N MET A 1 -7.98 -16.29 23.17
CA MET A 1 -8.03 -16.81 21.78
C MET A 1 -9.48 -16.81 21.35
N VAL A 2 -9.87 -15.82 20.53
CA VAL A 2 -11.16 -15.90 19.84
C VAL A 2 -11.01 -17.03 18.83
N TYR A 3 -11.81 -18.08 18.94
CA TYR A 3 -11.81 -19.14 17.95
C TYR A 3 -12.32 -18.56 16.64
N MET A 4 -11.46 -18.53 15.62
CA MET A 4 -11.85 -18.15 14.27
C MET A 4 -12.95 -19.09 13.81
N SER A 5 -14.10 -18.55 13.43
CA SER A 5 -15.16 -19.41 12.92
C SER A 5 -14.74 -19.98 11.57
N ILE A 6 -15.22 -21.19 11.26
CA ILE A 6 -14.96 -21.81 9.95
C ILE A 6 -15.43 -20.88 8.82
N TRP A 7 -16.50 -20.11 9.06
CA TRP A 7 -17.03 -19.18 8.05
C TRP A 7 -16.08 -18.02 7.76
N GLU A 8 -15.51 -17.41 8.79
CA GLU A 8 -14.56 -16.31 8.65
C GLU A 8 -13.31 -16.77 7.89
N LEU A 9 -12.81 -17.97 8.24
CA LEU A 9 -11.67 -18.56 7.55
C LEU A 9 -11.96 -18.80 6.06
N ILE A 10 -13.14 -19.30 5.71
CA ILE A 10 -13.51 -19.52 4.30
C ILE A 10 -13.53 -18.19 3.53
N ILE A 11 -14.06 -17.12 4.13
CA ILE A 11 -14.07 -15.79 3.51
C ILE A 11 -12.64 -15.30 3.28
N ASP A 12 -11.76 -15.40 4.29
CA ASP A 12 -10.36 -15.02 4.15
C ASP A 12 -9.62 -15.83 3.08
N ILE A 13 -9.91 -17.12 2.97
CA ILE A 13 -9.36 -17.98 1.91
C ILE A 13 -9.83 -17.53 0.53
N ILE A 14 -11.13 -17.20 0.38
CA ILE A 14 -11.67 -16.69 -0.89
C ILE A 14 -10.96 -15.39 -1.28
N ILE A 15 -10.79 -14.46 -0.34
CA ILE A 15 -10.10 -13.19 -0.59
C ILE A 15 -8.63 -13.44 -0.96
N LEU A 16 -7.96 -14.36 -0.26
CA LEU A 16 -6.59 -14.76 -0.57
C LEU A 16 -6.47 -15.33 -2.00
N ILE A 17 -7.42 -16.17 -2.43
CA ILE A 17 -7.48 -16.68 -3.82
C ILE A 17 -7.66 -15.53 -4.81
N ILE A 18 -8.54 -14.56 -4.51
CA ILE A 18 -8.75 -13.38 -5.36
C ILE A 18 -7.46 -12.55 -5.47
N VAL A 19 -6.77 -12.30 -4.36
CA VAL A 19 -5.54 -11.52 -4.32
C VAL A 19 -4.41 -12.21 -5.11
N PHE A 20 -4.17 -13.50 -4.87
CA PHE A 20 -3.17 -14.24 -5.65
C PHE A 20 -3.56 -14.30 -7.13
N GLY A 21 -4.84 -14.55 -7.43
CA GLY A 21 -5.36 -14.53 -8.79
C GLY A 21 -5.11 -13.20 -9.50
N PHE A 22 -5.34 -12.08 -8.81
CA PHE A 22 -5.04 -10.74 -9.32
C PHE A 22 -3.54 -10.53 -9.57
N VAL A 23 -2.68 -10.82 -8.59
CA VAL A 23 -1.22 -10.65 -8.73
C VAL A 23 -0.67 -11.52 -9.86
N PHE A 24 -1.07 -12.80 -9.94
CA PHE A 24 -0.65 -13.69 -11.02
C PHE A 24 -1.21 -13.27 -12.38
N ALA A 25 -2.42 -12.72 -12.45
CA ALA A 25 -2.96 -12.17 -13.68
C ALA A 25 -2.13 -10.97 -14.18
N VAL A 26 -1.70 -10.08 -13.29
CA VAL A 26 -0.81 -8.95 -13.64
C VAL A 26 0.55 -9.44 -14.14
N ILE A 27 1.17 -10.41 -13.46
CA ILE A 27 2.44 -11.01 -13.89
C ILE A 27 2.26 -11.72 -15.24
N GLY A 28 1.19 -12.49 -15.42
CA GLY A 28 0.85 -13.17 -16.66
C GLY A 28 0.59 -12.21 -17.82
N ALA A 29 -0.08 -11.09 -17.58
CA ALA A 29 -0.24 -10.02 -18.56
C ALA A 29 1.12 -9.43 -18.97
N GLY A 30 2.03 -9.24 -18.00
CA GLY A 30 3.40 -8.79 -18.27
C GLY A 30 4.17 -9.78 -19.15
N GLU A 31 4.02 -11.07 -18.88
CA GLU A 31 4.62 -12.15 -19.66
C GLU A 31 4.09 -12.18 -21.10
N VAL A 32 2.78 -12.03 -21.27
CA VAL A 32 2.13 -11.95 -22.59
C VAL A 32 2.64 -10.74 -23.36
N LEU A 33 2.76 -9.58 -22.71
CA LEU A 33 3.31 -8.37 -23.34
C LEU A 33 4.80 -8.55 -23.71
N ARG A 34 5.60 -9.18 -22.85
CA ARG A 34 7.01 -9.49 -23.15
C ARG A 34 7.12 -10.40 -24.38
N LYS A 35 6.41 -11.54 -24.41
CA LYS A 35 6.54 -12.55 -25.45
C LYS A 35 5.81 -12.22 -26.76
N LYS A 36 4.59 -11.69 -26.69
CA LYS A 36 3.76 -11.43 -27.89
C LYS A 36 3.96 -10.05 -28.49
N LYS A 37 4.36 -9.06 -27.67
CA LYS A 37 4.59 -7.67 -28.13
C LYS A 37 6.06 -7.28 -28.13
N ASN A 38 6.97 -8.19 -27.74
CA ASN A 38 8.41 -7.94 -27.65
C ASN A 38 8.74 -6.67 -26.83
N LEU A 39 7.95 -6.39 -25.80
CA LEU A 39 8.22 -5.25 -24.91
C LEU A 39 9.38 -5.57 -23.99
N ASP A 40 10.19 -4.55 -23.73
CA ASP A 40 11.38 -4.67 -22.89
C ASP A 40 11.02 -5.02 -21.43
N PRO A 41 11.77 -5.91 -20.76
CA PRO A 41 11.55 -6.26 -19.36
C PRO A 41 11.52 -5.05 -18.41
N SER A 42 12.21 -3.94 -18.73
CA SER A 42 12.13 -2.71 -17.95
C SER A 42 10.72 -2.09 -17.95
N PHE A 43 9.96 -2.27 -19.04
CA PHE A 43 8.58 -1.82 -19.13
C PHE A 43 7.64 -2.78 -18.37
N THR A 44 7.73 -4.09 -18.62
CA THR A 44 6.86 -5.08 -17.96
C THR A 44 7.08 -5.12 -16.46
N ARG A 45 8.33 -4.96 -15.98
CA ARG A 45 8.64 -4.79 -14.56
C ARG A 45 7.93 -3.58 -13.95
N LYS A 46 7.98 -2.42 -14.60
CA LYS A 46 7.31 -1.20 -14.12
C LYS A 46 5.80 -1.35 -14.11
N MET A 47 5.24 -2.01 -15.12
CA MET A 47 3.82 -2.34 -15.16
C MET A 47 3.41 -3.25 -14.01
N ILE A 48 4.17 -4.32 -13.74
CA ILE A 48 3.92 -5.22 -12.60
C ILE A 48 4.06 -4.45 -11.29
N HIS A 49 5.09 -3.63 -11.13
CA HIS A 49 5.30 -2.79 -9.95
C HIS A 49 4.13 -1.82 -9.68
N PHE A 50 3.54 -1.28 -10.76
CA PHE A 50 2.40 -0.38 -10.69
C PHE A 50 1.11 -1.11 -10.29
N PHE A 51 0.76 -2.20 -10.98
CA PHE A 51 -0.53 -2.87 -10.79
C PHE A 51 -0.55 -3.97 -9.73
N ALA A 52 0.54 -4.72 -9.54
CA ALA A 52 0.54 -5.80 -8.55
C ALA A 52 0.42 -5.25 -7.11
N GLY A 53 0.90 -4.02 -6.89
CA GLY A 53 0.78 -3.30 -5.62
C GLY A 53 -0.64 -2.98 -5.21
N ASP A 54 -1.55 -2.82 -6.18
CA ASP A 54 -2.98 -2.57 -5.93
C ASP A 54 -3.64 -3.72 -5.15
N ALA A 55 -2.96 -4.87 -4.99
CA ALA A 55 -3.34 -5.92 -4.07
C ALA A 55 -3.61 -5.42 -2.63
N ILE A 56 -2.95 -4.33 -2.20
CA ILE A 56 -3.20 -3.70 -0.89
C ILE A 56 -4.65 -3.22 -0.74
N LEU A 57 -5.34 -2.88 -1.84
CA LEU A 57 -6.74 -2.46 -1.84
C LEU A 57 -7.70 -3.58 -1.42
N PHE A 58 -7.26 -4.84 -1.49
CA PHE A 58 -8.05 -5.98 -1.01
C PHE A 58 -7.88 -6.25 0.49
N CYS A 59 -6.85 -5.69 1.13
CA CYS A 59 -6.59 -5.88 2.56
C CYS A 59 -7.84 -5.61 3.41
N PRO A 60 -8.63 -4.54 3.19
CA PRO A 60 -9.84 -4.24 3.94
C PRO A 60 -10.92 -5.32 4.01
N PHE A 61 -10.92 -6.27 3.08
CA PHE A 61 -11.97 -7.29 3.04
C PHE A 61 -11.65 -8.49 3.93
N PHE A 62 -10.39 -8.67 4.38
CA PHE A 62 -10.00 -9.80 5.23
C PHE A 62 -10.61 -9.70 6.62
N ILE A 63 -11.36 -10.68 7.07
CA ILE A 63 -11.90 -10.70 8.43
C ILE A 63 -10.78 -10.81 9.46
N ASN A 64 -9.72 -11.57 9.15
CA ASN A 64 -8.54 -11.72 10.00
C ASN A 64 -7.28 -11.13 9.33
N PRO A 65 -6.95 -9.85 9.57
CA PRO A 65 -5.79 -9.19 8.98
C PRO A 65 -4.45 -9.85 9.28
N GLN A 66 -4.34 -10.67 10.34
CA GLN A 66 -3.14 -11.45 10.65
C GLN A 66 -2.77 -12.46 9.54
N ILE A 67 -3.69 -12.78 8.62
CA ILE A 67 -3.43 -13.66 7.47
C ILE A 67 -2.72 -12.88 6.34
N ILE A 68 -2.92 -11.56 6.23
CA ILE A 68 -2.41 -10.73 5.13
C ILE A 68 -0.89 -10.86 4.92
N PRO A 69 -0.03 -10.91 5.97
CA PRO A 69 1.41 -11.07 5.81
C PRO A 69 1.86 -12.35 5.08
N ILE A 70 1.00 -13.36 4.97
CA ILE A 70 1.26 -14.56 4.16
C ILE A 70 1.44 -14.19 2.68
N ILE A 71 0.73 -13.16 2.18
CA ILE A 71 0.80 -12.75 0.77
C ILE A 71 2.23 -12.33 0.36
N PRO A 72 2.85 -11.29 0.96
CA PRO A 72 4.23 -10.93 0.61
C PRO A 72 5.23 -12.03 0.97
N LEU A 73 5.00 -12.81 2.03
CA LEU A 73 5.87 -13.95 2.37
C LEU A 73 5.92 -14.99 1.24
N VAL A 74 4.75 -15.44 0.77
CA VAL A 74 4.64 -16.41 -0.33
C VAL A 74 5.22 -15.81 -1.61
N MET A 75 4.90 -14.55 -1.94
CA MET A 75 5.47 -13.90 -3.12
C MET A 75 6.99 -13.79 -3.05
N GLY A 76 7.57 -13.51 -1.88
CA GLY A 76 9.02 -13.48 -1.67
C GLY A 76 9.67 -14.84 -1.89
N ILE A 77 9.05 -15.90 -1.36
CA ILE A 77 9.47 -17.30 -1.60
C ILE A 77 9.40 -17.63 -3.10
N LEU A 78 8.33 -17.22 -3.78
CA LEU A 78 8.19 -17.46 -5.22
C LEU A 78 9.25 -16.73 -6.04
N ILE A 79 9.55 -15.47 -5.71
CA ILE A 79 10.64 -14.73 -6.36
C ILE A 79 11.98 -15.42 -6.12
N PHE A 80 12.25 -15.90 -4.90
CA PHE A 80 13.47 -16.63 -4.59
C PHE A 80 13.61 -17.88 -5.48
N PHE A 81 12.55 -18.68 -5.62
CA PHE A 81 12.55 -19.87 -6.48
C PHE A 81 12.46 -19.59 -7.98
N SER A 82 12.15 -18.36 -8.40
CA SER A 82 12.17 -17.95 -9.80
C SER A 82 13.59 -17.74 -10.37
N SER A 83 14.61 -17.63 -9.50
CA SER A 83 16.00 -17.37 -9.86
C SER A 83 16.50 -18.28 -10.99
N PRO A 84 17.37 -17.79 -11.92
CA PRO A 84 17.95 -18.61 -12.98
C PRO A 84 18.75 -19.82 -12.48
N LYS A 85 19.23 -19.76 -11.23
CA LYS A 85 19.98 -20.83 -10.56
C LYS A 85 19.09 -21.85 -9.85
N SER A 86 17.78 -21.60 -9.80
CA SER A 86 16.80 -22.47 -9.15
C SER A 86 16.63 -23.80 -9.90
N PRO A 87 16.43 -24.92 -9.19
CA PRO A 87 16.08 -26.19 -9.83
C PRO A 87 14.68 -26.15 -10.47
N ILE A 88 13.82 -25.19 -10.12
CA ILE A 88 12.43 -25.11 -10.55
C ILE A 88 12.30 -24.32 -11.86
N LYS A 89 12.60 -24.98 -12.98
CA LYS A 89 12.61 -24.35 -14.33
C LYS A 89 11.28 -23.72 -14.74
N SER A 90 10.14 -24.23 -14.26
CA SER A 90 8.80 -23.68 -14.56
C SER A 90 8.62 -22.24 -14.07
N MET A 91 9.37 -21.82 -13.05
CA MET A 91 9.26 -20.48 -12.46
C MET A 91 10.17 -19.44 -13.11
N LYS A 92 11.05 -19.84 -14.03
CA LYS A 92 12.00 -18.94 -14.69
C LYS A 92 11.31 -17.79 -15.42
N SER A 93 10.11 -18.03 -15.97
CA SER A 93 9.30 -17.00 -16.64
C SER A 93 8.98 -15.81 -15.74
N MET A 94 8.73 -16.07 -14.45
CA MET A 94 8.46 -15.04 -13.45
C MET A 94 9.70 -14.16 -13.23
N PHE A 95 10.90 -14.74 -13.26
CA PHE A 95 12.13 -13.98 -13.21
C PHE A 95 12.34 -13.14 -14.48
N GLU A 96 12.20 -13.77 -15.65
CA GLU A 96 12.45 -13.12 -16.94
C GLU A 96 11.54 -11.90 -17.22
N VAL A 97 10.32 -11.87 -16.64
CA VAL A 97 9.39 -10.74 -16.85
C VAL A 97 9.74 -9.51 -16.03
N MET A 98 10.55 -9.69 -14.99
CA MET A 98 10.96 -8.64 -14.04
C MET A 98 12.47 -8.35 -14.06
N ALA A 99 13.29 -9.23 -14.65
CA ALA A 99 14.75 -9.11 -14.62
C ALA A 99 15.29 -8.19 -15.72
N ARG A 100 16.25 -7.33 -15.34
CA ARG A 100 17.12 -6.56 -16.25
C ARG A 100 18.38 -7.36 -16.58
N ALA A 101 19.14 -6.92 -17.58
CA ALA A 101 20.39 -7.55 -18.01
C ALA A 101 21.37 -7.80 -16.84
N GLU A 102 21.55 -6.82 -15.96
CA GLU A 102 22.38 -6.95 -14.75
C GLU A 102 21.85 -7.97 -13.72
N ASP A 103 20.53 -8.14 -13.62
CA ASP A 103 19.91 -9.07 -12.66
C ASP A 103 20.21 -10.53 -13.03
N TYR A 104 20.41 -10.83 -14.32
CA TYR A 104 20.82 -12.17 -14.77
C TYR A 104 22.21 -12.55 -14.26
N ALA A 105 23.13 -11.59 -14.17
CA ALA A 105 24.48 -11.82 -13.66
C ALA A 105 24.47 -12.06 -12.14
N ALA A 106 23.67 -11.29 -11.40
CA ALA A 106 23.50 -11.46 -9.97
C ALA A 106 22.72 -12.74 -9.60
N GLY A 107 21.79 -13.17 -10.46
CA GLY A 107 20.91 -14.30 -10.23
C GLY A 107 19.73 -13.99 -9.30
N HIS A 108 19.53 -12.72 -8.94
CA HIS A 108 18.45 -12.24 -8.08
C HIS A 108 17.92 -10.89 -8.59
N ILE A 109 16.64 -10.60 -8.35
CA ILE A 109 16.00 -9.33 -8.74
C ILE A 109 15.74 -8.51 -7.48
N TYR A 110 16.69 -7.63 -7.12
CA TYR A 110 16.69 -6.90 -5.86
C TYR A 110 15.50 -5.94 -5.73
N GLY A 111 15.14 -5.18 -6.77
CA GLY A 111 14.01 -4.26 -6.67
C GLY A 111 12.67 -4.91 -6.31
N PRO A 112 12.16 -5.94 -7.04
CA PRO A 112 10.96 -6.66 -6.64
C PRO A 112 11.07 -7.33 -5.26
N LEU A 113 12.26 -7.76 -4.86
CA LEU A 113 12.47 -8.31 -3.52
C LEU A 113 12.30 -7.23 -2.44
N TYR A 114 12.95 -6.08 -2.59
CA TYR A 114 12.83 -4.93 -1.69
C TYR A 114 11.41 -4.38 -1.62
N TYR A 115 10.71 -4.37 -2.75
CA TYR A 115 9.30 -4.07 -2.86
C TYR A 115 8.42 -5.02 -2.02
N ILE A 116 8.63 -6.33 -2.14
CA ILE A 116 7.90 -7.32 -1.33
C ILE A 116 8.22 -7.17 0.15
N ILE A 117 9.48 -6.90 0.49
CA ILE A 117 9.92 -6.70 1.87
C ILE A 117 9.23 -5.48 2.49
N SER A 118 9.17 -4.34 1.80
CA SER A 118 8.52 -3.15 2.34
C SER A 118 7.01 -3.33 2.52
N ILE A 119 6.34 -4.00 1.57
CA ILE A 119 4.95 -4.44 1.74
C ILE A 119 4.81 -5.32 2.97
N GLY A 120 5.65 -6.36 3.08
CA GLY A 120 5.66 -7.31 4.19
C GLY A 120 5.81 -6.62 5.55
N ILE A 121 6.75 -5.70 5.69
CA ILE A 121 6.96 -4.90 6.90
C ILE A 121 5.70 -4.12 7.24
N LEU A 122 5.14 -3.36 6.28
CA LEU A 122 3.99 -2.50 6.52
C LEU A 122 2.74 -3.31 6.85
N VAL A 123 2.38 -4.32 6.05
CA VAL A 123 1.18 -5.12 6.31
C VAL A 123 1.30 -5.92 7.60
N THR A 124 2.49 -6.43 7.95
CA THR A 124 2.71 -7.11 9.24
C THR A 124 2.56 -6.12 10.39
N ALA A 125 3.12 -4.92 10.27
CA ALA A 125 3.06 -3.91 11.30
C ALA A 125 1.60 -3.56 11.66
N PHE A 126 0.77 -3.33 10.64
CA PHE A 126 -0.64 -3.00 10.83
C PHE A 126 -1.54 -4.21 11.11
N ALA A 127 -1.20 -5.40 10.61
CA ALA A 127 -1.95 -6.62 10.92
C ALA A 127 -1.82 -7.03 12.40
N TYR A 128 -0.61 -6.97 12.96
CA TYR A 128 -0.33 -7.51 14.29
C TYR A 128 -0.25 -6.43 15.38
N PHE A 129 0.55 -5.38 15.19
CA PHE A 129 0.78 -4.41 16.26
C PHE A 129 -0.34 -3.38 16.39
N ALA A 130 -1.06 -3.12 15.30
CA ALA A 130 -2.27 -2.33 15.35
C ALA A 130 -3.54 -3.13 15.69
N GLY A 131 -3.38 -4.37 16.17
CA GLY A 131 -4.45 -5.20 16.73
C GLY A 131 -5.48 -5.75 15.74
N GLY A 132 -5.13 -5.83 14.45
CA GLY A 132 -5.89 -6.56 13.43
C GLY A 132 -7.34 -6.12 13.20
N SER A 133 -7.83 -5.10 13.90
CA SER A 133 -9.24 -4.68 13.88
C SER A 133 -9.41 -3.25 13.40
N TYR A 134 -8.32 -2.59 12.99
CA TYR A 134 -8.29 -1.15 12.72
C TYR A 134 -7.85 -0.83 11.30
N TRP A 135 -8.80 -1.05 10.39
CA TRP A 135 -8.73 -0.72 8.96
C TRP A 135 -8.23 0.68 8.60
N PRO A 136 -8.52 1.73 9.40
CA PRO A 136 -7.94 3.06 9.22
C PRO A 136 -6.43 3.09 9.01
N LEU A 137 -5.68 2.21 9.70
CA LEU A 137 -4.22 2.23 9.67
C LEU A 137 -3.65 1.55 8.41
N PHE A 138 -4.37 0.59 7.83
CA PHE A 138 -4.05 0.07 6.49
C PHE A 138 -4.19 1.14 5.41
N THR A 139 -5.09 2.12 5.58
CA THR A 139 -5.17 3.25 4.65
C THR A 139 -3.89 4.08 4.67
N ILE A 140 -3.32 4.32 5.86
CA ILE A 140 -2.06 5.05 6.01
C ILE A 140 -0.90 4.29 5.34
N ALA A 141 -0.85 2.97 5.54
CA ALA A 141 0.10 2.09 4.85
C ALA A 141 -0.05 2.16 3.33
N ALA A 142 -1.28 2.12 2.83
CA ALA A 142 -1.59 2.20 1.41
C ALA A 142 -1.10 3.52 0.82
N ILE A 143 -1.24 4.68 1.49
CA ILE A 143 -0.69 5.94 0.96
C ILE A 143 0.83 5.86 0.77
N GLY A 144 1.57 5.33 1.76
CA GLY A 144 3.02 5.16 1.63
C GLY A 144 3.41 4.15 0.55
N LEU A 145 2.70 3.04 0.45
CA LEU A 145 2.90 2.04 -0.60
C LEU A 145 2.63 2.59 -2.00
N PHE A 146 1.56 3.35 -2.20
CA PHE A 146 1.27 3.98 -3.48
C PHE A 146 2.29 5.07 -3.86
N ALA A 147 2.92 5.73 -2.89
CA ALA A 147 4.06 6.62 -3.17
C ALA A 147 5.20 5.87 -3.89
N MET A 148 5.44 4.62 -3.51
CA MET A 148 6.39 3.73 -4.20
C MET A 148 5.82 3.18 -5.51
N TYR A 149 4.56 2.73 -5.54
CA TYR A 149 3.98 2.07 -6.72
C TYR A 149 3.84 3.04 -7.89
N TYR A 150 3.21 4.19 -7.62
CA TYR A 150 2.79 5.15 -8.63
C TYR A 150 3.81 6.28 -8.75
N GLY A 151 4.33 6.75 -7.61
CA GLY A 151 5.35 7.80 -7.57
C GLY A 151 6.64 7.37 -8.25
N ASP A 152 7.36 6.41 -7.67
CA ASP A 152 8.65 5.94 -8.24
C ASP A 152 8.47 5.29 -9.63
N GLY A 153 7.40 4.48 -9.80
CA GLY A 153 7.09 3.80 -11.05
C GLY A 153 6.97 4.75 -12.24
N LEU A 154 6.23 5.86 -12.08
CA LEU A 154 6.06 6.87 -13.14
C LEU A 154 7.21 7.88 -13.18
N ALA A 155 7.84 8.20 -12.05
CA ALA A 155 8.98 9.12 -12.00
C ALA A 155 10.14 8.67 -12.87
N THR A 156 10.39 7.36 -12.94
CA THR A 156 11.42 6.83 -13.85
C THR A 156 11.05 7.06 -15.32
N ILE A 157 9.78 6.88 -15.70
CA ILE A 157 9.32 7.09 -17.09
C ILE A 157 9.41 8.57 -17.46
N VAL A 158 8.92 9.45 -16.58
CA VAL A 158 8.96 10.89 -16.80
C VAL A 158 10.39 11.42 -16.80
N GLY A 159 11.22 10.96 -15.87
CA GLY A 159 12.64 11.35 -15.77
C GLY A 159 13.47 10.91 -16.97
N GLN A 160 13.24 9.71 -17.51
CA GLN A 160 13.93 9.25 -18.72
C GLN A 160 13.53 10.06 -19.96
N LYS A 161 12.26 10.44 -20.09
CA LYS A 161 11.74 11.12 -21.30
C LYS A 161 11.90 12.65 -21.26
N TRP A 162 11.74 13.26 -20.09
CA TRP A 162 11.69 14.73 -19.92
C TRP A 162 12.63 15.27 -18.83
N GLY A 163 13.48 14.43 -18.22
CA GLY A 163 14.40 14.81 -17.14
C GLY A 163 15.57 15.67 -17.59
N LYS A 164 15.30 16.94 -17.92
CA LYS A 164 16.30 17.92 -18.37
C LYS A 164 17.12 18.51 -17.22
N HIS A 165 16.50 18.72 -16.05
CA HIS A 165 17.14 19.38 -14.93
C HIS A 165 17.52 18.33 -13.90
N LYS A 166 18.83 18.12 -13.69
CA LYS A 166 19.34 17.08 -12.81
C LYS A 166 19.92 17.69 -11.53
N TYR A 167 19.81 16.93 -10.45
CA TYR A 167 20.44 17.24 -9.18
C TYR A 167 21.06 15.96 -8.61
N THR A 168 22.05 16.12 -7.73
CA THR A 168 22.73 14.99 -7.08
C THR A 168 22.73 15.17 -5.58
N ILE A 169 22.17 14.21 -4.84
CA ILE A 169 22.17 14.17 -3.37
C ILE A 169 22.76 12.84 -2.93
N ARG A 170 23.75 12.84 -2.03
CA ARG A 170 24.40 11.61 -1.52
C ARG A 170 24.87 10.65 -2.62
N GLY A 171 25.37 11.20 -3.73
CA GLY A 171 25.83 10.41 -4.90
C GLY A 171 24.71 9.86 -5.79
N CYS A 172 23.44 10.13 -5.48
CA CYS A 172 22.29 9.73 -6.28
C CYS A 172 21.87 10.88 -7.20
N THR A 173 22.00 10.70 -8.52
CA THR A 173 21.56 11.70 -9.50
C THR A 173 20.13 11.42 -9.95
N ARG A 174 19.24 12.40 -9.72
CA ARG A 174 17.83 12.35 -10.13
C ARG A 174 17.50 13.60 -10.97
N SER A 175 16.31 13.60 -11.57
CA SER A 175 15.79 14.77 -12.30
C SER A 175 14.69 15.45 -11.51
N ILE A 176 14.62 16.78 -11.60
CA ILE A 176 13.55 17.57 -10.98
C ILE A 176 12.18 17.10 -11.49
N GLN A 177 12.08 16.80 -12.79
CA GLN A 177 10.84 16.28 -13.38
C GLN A 177 10.43 14.92 -12.79
N GLY A 178 11.41 14.04 -12.53
CA GLY A 178 11.17 12.76 -11.86
C GLY A 178 10.63 12.96 -10.45
N SER A 179 11.31 13.74 -9.61
CA SER A 179 10.89 13.95 -8.23
C SER A 179 9.57 14.75 -8.11
N LEU A 180 9.30 15.66 -9.06
CA LEU A 180 7.99 16.31 -9.17
C LEU A 180 6.88 15.29 -9.52
N THR A 181 7.20 14.29 -10.33
CA THR A 181 6.28 13.17 -10.62
C THR A 181 6.01 12.36 -9.35
N VAL A 182 7.05 12.05 -8.56
CA VAL A 182 6.87 11.38 -7.25
C VAL A 182 5.92 12.18 -6.37
N PHE A 183 6.13 13.50 -6.24
CA PHE A 183 5.26 14.38 -5.46
C PHE A 183 3.81 14.35 -5.95
N ILE A 184 3.57 14.62 -7.25
CA ILE A 184 2.21 14.68 -7.82
C ILE A 184 1.50 13.34 -7.70
N MET A 185 2.17 12.24 -8.05
CA MET A 185 1.55 10.92 -8.02
C MET A 185 1.30 10.44 -6.60
N THR A 186 2.15 10.77 -5.64
CA THR A 186 1.89 10.48 -4.21
C THR A 186 0.68 11.27 -3.72
N PHE A 187 0.58 12.56 -4.05
CA PHE A 187 -0.57 13.39 -3.72
C PHE A 187 -1.88 12.83 -4.31
N LEU A 188 -1.88 12.49 -5.60
CA LEU A 188 -3.05 11.90 -6.27
C LEU A 188 -3.42 10.54 -5.70
N SER A 189 -2.42 9.72 -5.37
CA SER A 189 -2.66 8.41 -4.77
C SER A 189 -3.20 8.53 -3.35
N ALA A 190 -2.79 9.52 -2.57
CA ALA A 190 -3.40 9.78 -1.27
C ALA A 190 -4.89 10.06 -1.41
N PHE A 191 -5.29 10.87 -2.40
CA PHE A 191 -6.70 11.10 -2.69
C PHE A 191 -7.43 9.80 -3.10
N LEU A 192 -6.85 9.04 -4.03
CA LEU A 192 -7.45 7.79 -4.52
C LEU A 192 -7.60 6.74 -3.43
N VAL A 193 -6.57 6.54 -2.61
CA VAL A 193 -6.56 5.59 -1.50
C VAL A 193 -7.59 5.99 -0.45
N VAL A 194 -7.62 7.25 -0.03
CA VAL A 194 -8.61 7.69 0.96
C VAL A 194 -10.02 7.63 0.41
N PHE A 195 -10.24 8.03 -0.84
CA PHE A 195 -11.54 7.89 -1.50
C PHE A 195 -12.00 6.44 -1.57
N TYR A 196 -11.13 5.52 -1.97
CA TYR A 196 -11.42 4.08 -2.04
C TYR A 196 -11.78 3.53 -0.66
N PHE A 197 -10.93 3.75 0.34
CA PHE A 197 -11.18 3.23 1.69
C PHE A 197 -12.42 3.90 2.32
N ASN A 198 -12.69 5.17 2.02
CA ASN A 198 -13.92 5.84 2.47
C ASN A 198 -15.18 5.25 1.82
N LEU A 199 -15.15 4.98 0.49
CA LEU A 199 -16.26 4.40 -0.25
C LEU A 199 -16.72 3.06 0.33
N PHE A 200 -15.77 2.24 0.80
CA PHE A 200 -16.05 0.95 1.43
C PHE A 200 -16.15 1.03 2.97
N GLY A 201 -16.12 2.22 3.57
CA GLY A 201 -16.31 2.42 5.01
C GLY A 201 -15.09 2.14 5.91
N PHE A 202 -13.90 1.98 5.34
CA PHE A 202 -12.65 1.63 6.02
C PHE A 202 -11.81 2.82 6.52
N TRP A 203 -12.31 4.06 6.39
CA TRP A 203 -11.67 5.27 6.91
C TRP A 203 -12.18 5.62 8.33
N PRO A 204 -11.33 6.20 9.22
CA PRO A 204 -11.75 6.64 10.55
C PRO A 204 -12.63 7.90 10.47
N ASN A 205 -13.89 7.72 10.10
CA ASN A 205 -14.92 8.75 10.23
C ASN A 205 -15.73 8.61 11.52
N MET A 206 -15.64 7.47 12.23
CA MET A 206 -16.44 7.21 13.42
C MET A 206 -15.67 6.41 14.47
N PRO A 207 -15.94 6.63 15.77
CA PRO A 207 -15.32 5.89 16.84
C PRO A 207 -15.64 4.38 16.76
N PRO A 208 -14.70 3.49 17.17
CA PRO A 208 -14.81 2.04 16.98
C PRO A 208 -16.04 1.36 17.63
N ASN A 209 -16.66 2.00 18.62
CA ASN A 209 -17.89 1.52 19.26
C ASN A 209 -19.13 1.63 18.35
N GLN A 210 -19.02 2.26 17.18
CA GLN A 210 -20.12 2.45 16.23
C GLN A 210 -20.06 1.52 15.03
N TRP A 211 -19.10 0.58 14.94
CA TRP A 211 -19.10 -0.44 13.87
C TRP A 211 -20.37 -1.30 13.87
N LEU A 212 -20.90 -1.63 15.06
CA LEU A 212 -22.21 -2.28 15.21
C LEU A 212 -23.35 -1.37 14.75
N ALA A 213 -23.27 -0.06 15.00
CA ALA A 213 -24.24 0.91 14.51
C ALA A 213 -24.19 0.99 12.98
N ILE A 214 -23.02 0.97 12.35
CA ILE A 214 -22.85 0.97 10.89
C ILE A 214 -23.40 -0.33 10.28
N TRP A 215 -23.09 -1.49 10.88
CA TRP A 215 -23.67 -2.76 10.46
C TRP A 215 -25.21 -2.74 10.56
N LEU A 216 -25.76 -2.15 11.62
CA LEU A 216 -27.21 -1.95 11.77
C LEU A 216 -27.78 -0.91 10.79
N ILE A 217 -27.05 0.17 10.49
CA ILE A 217 -27.38 1.26 9.53
C ILE A 217 -27.43 0.72 8.10
N TYR A 218 -26.51 -0.19 7.71
CA TYR A 218 -26.53 -0.81 6.38
C TYR A 218 -27.63 -1.88 6.23
N ASN A 219 -28.07 -2.49 7.34
CA ASN A 219 -29.12 -3.53 7.33
C ASN A 219 -30.52 -3.00 7.68
N LEU A 220 -30.66 -1.74 8.11
CA LEU A 220 -31.94 -1.06 8.37
C LEU A 220 -32.15 0.07 7.36
N SER A 221 -33.43 0.41 7.13
CA SER A 221 -33.90 1.47 6.23
C SER A 221 -32.91 2.65 6.06
N PRO A 222 -32.53 3.02 4.82
CA PRO A 222 -31.59 4.12 4.51
C PRO A 222 -31.94 5.45 5.22
N THR A 223 -33.20 5.68 5.54
CA THR A 223 -33.67 6.89 6.21
C THR A 223 -33.24 6.92 7.68
N ILE A 224 -33.34 5.81 8.41
CA ILE A 224 -32.94 5.71 9.83
C ILE A 224 -31.42 5.79 9.96
N ALA A 225 -30.73 5.15 9.02
CA ALA A 225 -29.29 5.26 8.84
C ALA A 225 -28.81 6.71 8.72
N THR A 226 -29.50 7.50 7.90
CA THR A 226 -29.16 8.90 7.64
C THR A 226 -29.40 9.79 8.87
N TYR A 227 -30.50 9.60 9.58
CA TYR A 227 -30.81 10.37 10.81
C TYR A 227 -29.84 10.06 11.96
N LEU A 228 -29.47 8.78 12.14
CA LEU A 228 -28.53 8.39 13.19
C LEU A 228 -27.11 8.90 12.89
N ALA A 229 -26.66 8.78 11.63
CA ALA A 229 -25.38 9.33 11.19
C ALA A 229 -25.30 10.87 11.41
N LEU A 230 -26.37 11.60 11.11
CA LEU A 230 -26.45 13.05 11.31
C LEU A 230 -26.37 13.43 12.80
N SER A 231 -27.03 12.66 13.69
CA SER A 231 -27.00 12.91 15.14
C SER A 231 -25.62 12.69 15.77
N ILE A 232 -24.84 11.73 15.26
CA ILE A 232 -23.46 11.48 15.66
C ILE A 232 -22.54 12.60 15.15
N PHE A 233 -22.74 13.02 13.89
CA PHE A 233 -21.96 14.07 13.26
C PHE A 233 -22.09 15.44 13.98
N LEU A 234 -23.27 15.71 14.56
CA LEU A 234 -23.57 16.94 15.29
C LEU A 234 -23.01 16.96 16.74
N THR A 235 -22.52 15.84 17.26
CA THR A 235 -22.09 15.70 18.67
C THR A 235 -20.60 15.43 18.84
N THR A 236 -19.84 15.25 17.75
CA THR A 236 -18.38 15.06 17.79
C THR A 236 -17.60 16.39 17.65
N PRO A 237 -16.45 16.56 18.34
CA PRO A 237 -15.55 17.73 18.21
C PRO A 237 -15.16 18.00 16.75
N PRO A 238 -14.69 19.21 16.38
CA PRO A 238 -14.59 19.64 14.99
C PRO A 238 -13.91 18.57 14.15
N VAL A 239 -14.72 17.91 13.33
CA VAL A 239 -14.24 16.94 12.35
C VAL A 239 -13.37 17.76 11.42
N ILE A 240 -12.04 17.64 11.55
CA ILE A 240 -11.15 18.14 10.50
C ILE A 240 -11.72 17.53 9.22
N PRO A 241 -12.18 18.35 8.26
CA PRO A 241 -12.84 17.82 7.09
C PRO A 241 -11.96 16.74 6.48
N MET A 242 -12.54 15.60 6.12
CA MET A 242 -11.83 14.51 5.45
C MET A 242 -10.85 15.03 4.39
N LEU A 243 -11.35 15.98 3.59
CA LEU A 243 -10.60 16.67 2.57
C LEU A 243 -9.33 17.34 3.10
N THR A 244 -9.36 17.99 4.27
CA THR A 244 -8.19 18.58 4.91
C THR A 244 -7.16 17.53 5.30
N ILE A 245 -7.58 16.37 5.83
CA ILE A 245 -6.63 15.28 6.14
C ILE A 245 -5.99 14.76 4.85
N ILE A 246 -6.80 14.50 3.82
CA ILE A 246 -6.30 14.06 2.51
C ILE A 246 -5.30 15.05 1.93
N LEU A 247 -5.63 16.35 1.94
CA LEU A 247 -4.77 17.39 1.37
C LEU A 247 -3.45 17.48 2.13
N ILE A 248 -3.48 17.50 3.47
CA ILE A 248 -2.25 17.60 4.26
C ILE A 248 -1.44 16.31 4.14
N SER A 249 -2.05 15.13 4.28
CA SER A 249 -1.36 13.84 4.12
C SER A 249 -0.77 13.67 2.71
N GLY A 250 -1.49 14.11 1.67
CA GLY A 250 -1.02 14.08 0.30
C GLY A 250 0.16 15.03 0.05
N ILE A 251 0.08 16.27 0.54
CA ILE A 251 1.16 17.26 0.37
C ILE A 251 2.40 16.83 1.16
N VAL A 252 2.23 16.52 2.44
CA VAL A 252 3.34 16.09 3.32
C VAL A 252 3.93 14.77 2.81
N GLY A 253 3.08 13.80 2.49
CA GLY A 253 3.48 12.51 1.93
C GLY A 253 4.25 12.67 0.62
N GLY A 254 3.77 13.52 -0.29
CA GLY A 254 4.46 13.80 -1.56
C GLY A 254 5.82 14.48 -1.37
N ILE A 255 5.94 15.43 -0.43
CA ILE A 255 7.22 16.09 -0.13
C ILE A 255 8.20 15.06 0.43
N VAL A 256 7.77 14.26 1.42
CA VAL A 256 8.60 13.23 2.03
C VAL A 256 9.02 12.20 0.99
N ALA A 257 8.10 11.73 0.15
CA ALA A 257 8.38 10.76 -0.91
C ALA A 257 9.46 11.28 -1.87
N ALA A 258 9.33 12.51 -2.35
CA ALA A 258 10.30 13.12 -3.27
C ALA A 258 11.67 13.34 -2.63
N LEU A 259 11.73 13.77 -1.36
CA LEU A 259 13.00 13.95 -0.63
C LEU A 259 13.70 12.62 -0.37
N ILE A 260 12.96 11.61 0.06
CA ILE A 260 13.49 10.28 0.34
C ILE A 260 13.94 9.61 -0.96
N GLU A 261 13.17 9.70 -2.06
CA GLU A 261 13.57 9.22 -3.38
C GLU A 261 14.87 9.87 -3.85
N GLY A 262 14.98 11.20 -3.70
CA GLY A 262 16.19 11.95 -4.07
C GLY A 262 17.44 11.54 -3.30
N CYS A 263 17.30 11.07 -2.07
CA CYS A 263 18.41 10.62 -1.21
C CYS A 263 18.67 9.11 -1.27
N SER A 264 17.76 8.34 -1.85
CA SER A 264 17.80 6.88 -1.80
C SER A 264 18.65 6.31 -2.92
N GLY A 265 19.55 5.40 -2.53
CA GLY A 265 20.30 4.57 -3.47
C GLY A 265 19.37 3.77 -4.35
N ARG A 266 19.90 3.31 -5.49
CA ARG A 266 19.16 2.54 -6.48
C ARG A 266 18.46 1.35 -5.82
N GLU A 267 17.16 1.18 -6.09
CA GLU A 267 16.27 0.13 -5.56
C GLU A 267 15.97 0.18 -4.05
N LEU A 268 16.76 0.88 -3.24
CA LEU A 268 16.48 1.11 -1.82
C LEU A 268 15.33 2.10 -1.61
N ASP A 269 15.01 2.91 -2.61
CA ASP A 269 13.78 3.69 -2.69
C ASP A 269 12.54 2.82 -2.49
N ASN A 270 12.57 1.55 -2.92
CA ASN A 270 11.49 0.59 -2.68
C ASN A 270 11.31 0.16 -1.21
N ILE A 271 12.22 0.56 -0.32
CA ILE A 271 12.10 0.35 1.12
C ILE A 271 11.90 1.69 1.82
N TYR A 272 12.78 2.66 1.55
CA TYR A 272 12.79 3.91 2.30
C TYR A 272 11.58 4.78 2.02
N VAL A 273 11.14 4.90 0.76
CA VAL A 273 9.98 5.74 0.40
C VAL A 273 8.71 5.28 1.12
N PRO A 274 8.25 4.02 0.97
CA PRO A 274 6.98 3.62 1.58
C PRO A 274 7.03 3.64 3.10
N LEU A 275 8.15 3.26 3.72
CA LEU A 275 8.30 3.28 5.18
C LEU A 275 8.31 4.71 5.73
N ALA A 276 9.09 5.62 5.13
CA ALA A 276 9.20 7.00 5.60
C ALA A 276 7.89 7.77 5.41
N VAL A 277 7.25 7.63 4.25
CA VAL A 277 5.95 8.26 3.97
C VAL A 277 4.88 7.76 4.94
N THR A 278 4.81 6.44 5.15
CA THR A 278 3.85 5.85 6.10
C THR A 278 4.09 6.37 7.52
N ALA A 279 5.35 6.40 7.99
CA ALA A 279 5.68 6.85 9.34
C ALA A 279 5.32 8.34 9.56
N VAL A 280 5.63 9.20 8.59
CA VAL A 280 5.31 10.64 8.69
C VAL A 280 3.81 10.87 8.62
N ILE A 281 3.08 10.19 7.73
CA ILE A 281 1.62 10.31 7.67
C ILE A 281 0.97 9.75 8.93
N LEU A 282 1.47 8.64 9.47
CA LEU A 282 0.97 8.09 10.74
C LEU A 282 1.11 9.10 11.88
N LEU A 283 2.29 9.72 12.01
CA LEU A 283 2.52 10.77 13.01
C LEU A 283 1.61 12.00 12.78
N LEU A 284 1.46 12.43 11.53
CA LEU A 284 0.59 13.55 11.17
C LEU A 284 -0.87 13.26 11.56
N VAL A 285 -1.41 12.11 11.17
CA VAL A 285 -2.79 11.72 11.47
C VAL A 285 -2.98 11.53 12.98
N PHE A 286 -1.98 11.02 13.69
CA PHE A 286 -1.97 10.96 15.16
C PHE A 286 -2.11 12.35 15.80
N LEU A 287 -1.34 13.33 15.33
CA LEU A 287 -1.42 14.71 15.83
C LEU A 287 -2.74 15.42 15.46
N MET A 288 -3.32 15.09 14.31
CA MET A 288 -4.57 15.68 13.83
C MET A 288 -5.82 15.06 14.47
N LEU A 289 -5.77 13.78 14.84
CA LEU A 289 -6.89 13.02 15.41
C LEU A 289 -6.52 12.34 16.76
N PRO A 290 -6.05 13.08 17.77
CA PRO A 290 -5.61 12.48 19.04
C PRO A 290 -6.73 11.72 19.76
N SER A 291 -7.97 12.20 19.70
CA SER A 291 -9.12 11.50 20.29
C SER A 291 -9.38 10.13 19.64
N TYR A 292 -9.17 10.01 18.32
CA TYR A 292 -9.31 8.74 17.61
C TYR A 292 -8.28 7.72 18.11
N PHE A 293 -7.01 8.13 18.22
CA PHE A 293 -5.95 7.25 18.70
C PHE A 293 -6.08 6.92 20.20
N ALA A 294 -6.67 7.81 21.01
CA ALA A 294 -6.90 7.54 22.43
C ALA A 294 -7.93 6.41 22.61
N VAL A 295 -9.03 6.46 21.85
CA VAL A 295 -10.03 5.38 21.83
C VAL A 295 -9.44 4.09 21.26
N LEU A 296 -8.63 4.21 20.22
CA LEU A 296 -7.89 3.07 19.65
C LEU A 296 -6.97 2.41 20.69
N SER A 297 -6.17 3.20 21.41
CA SER A 297 -5.28 2.70 22.47
C SER A 297 -6.06 1.99 23.57
N TYR A 298 -7.16 2.58 24.03
CA TYR A 298 -8.04 1.98 25.03
C TYR A 298 -8.57 0.60 24.59
N ASN A 299 -9.09 0.51 23.36
CA ASN A 299 -9.61 -0.76 22.84
C ASN A 299 -8.52 -1.81 22.59
N LEU A 300 -7.28 -1.37 22.40
CA LEU A 300 -6.11 -2.23 22.27
C LEU A 300 -5.44 -2.55 23.61
N GLY A 301 -6.08 -2.23 24.75
CA GLY A 301 -5.52 -2.51 26.07
C GLY A 301 -4.28 -1.68 26.41
N GLY A 302 -4.14 -0.47 25.86
CA GLY A 302 -3.03 0.44 26.11
C GLY A 302 -1.78 0.19 25.27
N LEU A 303 -1.87 -0.60 24.19
CA LEU A 303 -0.73 -0.90 23.30
C LEU A 303 -0.16 0.33 22.56
N ILE A 304 -0.96 1.38 22.36
CA ILE A 304 -0.51 2.61 21.72
C ILE A 304 -0.24 3.66 22.81
N PRO A 305 1.00 4.13 22.99
CA PRO A 305 1.31 5.11 24.02
C PRO A 305 0.57 6.43 23.74
N PHE A 306 -0.03 6.96 24.80
CA PHE A 306 -0.63 8.30 24.88
C PHE A 306 0.07 9.11 25.96
#